data_AF-A0A7J3QS48-F1
#
_entry.id   AF-A0A7J3QS48-F1
#
_cell.length_a   1.000
_cell.length_b   1.000
_cell.length_c   1.000
_cell.angle_alpha   90.00
_cell.angle_beta   90.00
_cell.angle_gamma   90.00
#
_symmetry.space_group_name_H-M   'P 1'
#
loop_
_entity.id
_entity.type
_entity.pdbx_description
1 polymer ?
#
loop_
_entity_poly.entity_id
_entity_poly.type
_entity_poly.pdbx_seq_one_letter_code
_entity_poly.pdbx_strand_id
1 'polypeptide(L)' 'KEVATISPDADVGQAAKIMRERNFGALPVTQNERLVGIITERDFFKIIE' A
#
# COMPACT_ATOMS: atom_id res chain seq x y z
N LYS A 1 -4.00 -16.95 -3.86
CA LYS A 1 -4.66 -15.67 -3.52
C LYS A 1 -3.89 -14.59 -4.25
N GLU A 2 -4.53 -13.79 -5.10
CA GLU A 2 -3.86 -12.72 -5.86
C GLU A 2 -3.47 -11.59 -4.90
N VAL A 3 -2.25 -11.09 -5.01
CA VAL A 3 -1.72 -10.01 -4.16
C VAL A 3 -1.84 -8.70 -4.94
N ALA A 4 -2.62 -7.76 -4.42
CA ALA A 4 -2.68 -6.42 -5.00
C ALA A 4 -1.35 -5.69 -4.76
N THR A 5 -0.98 -4.80 -5.68
CA THR A 5 0.17 -3.91 -5.55
C THR A 5 -0.27 -2.48 -5.83
N ILE A 6 0.56 -1.50 -5.49
CA ILE A 6 0.26 -0.08 -5.72
C ILE A 6 1.48 0.67 -6.27
N SER A 7 1.24 1.69 -7.10
CA SER A 7 2.30 2.58 -7.59
C SER A 7 2.90 3.41 -6.44
N PRO A 8 4.21 3.73 -6.44
CA PRO A 8 4.79 4.69 -5.50
C PRO A 8 4.22 6.11 -5.63
N ASP A 9 3.64 6.44 -6.78
CA ASP A 9 3.06 7.76 -7.06
C ASP A 9 1.56 7.84 -6.66
N ALA A 10 0.99 6.75 -6.13
CA ALA A 10 -0.40 6.71 -5.71
C ALA A 10 -0.62 7.47 -4.40
N ASP A 11 -1.82 8.01 -4.24
CA ASP A 11 -2.21 8.66 -2.99
C ASP A 11 -2.32 7.64 -1.85
N VAL A 12 -1.90 8.04 -0.65
CA VAL A 12 -1.87 7.16 0.52
C VAL A 12 -3.26 6.67 0.93
N GLY A 13 -4.31 7.45 0.66
CA GLY A 13 -5.70 7.06 0.86
C GLY A 13 -6.15 5.94 -0.09
N GLN A 14 -5.56 5.85 -1.30
CA GLN A 14 -5.80 4.73 -2.21
C GLN A 14 -5.23 3.43 -1.63
N ALA A 15 -4.03 3.47 -1.05
CA ALA A 15 -3.44 2.32 -0.35
C ALA A 15 -4.34 1.86 0.81
N ALA A 16 -4.79 2.80 1.65
CA ALA A 16 -5.69 2.51 2.77
C ALA A 16 -7.02 1.89 2.30
N LYS A 17 -7.60 2.39 1.20
CA LYS A 17 -8.82 1.85 0.62
C LYS A 17 -8.64 0.40 0.16
N ILE A 18 -7.57 0.10 -0.57
CA ILE A 18 -7.27 -1.27 -1.04
C ILE A 18 -7.06 -2.22 0.14
N MET A 19 -6.27 -1.80 1.13
CA MET A 19 -6.03 -2.59 2.35
C MET A 19 -7.35 -2.94 3.05
N ARG A 20 -8.22 -1.95 3.24
CA ARG A 20 -9.53 -2.14 3.89
C ARG A 20 -10.45 -3.06 3.09
N GLU A 21 -10.58 -2.84 1.79
CA GLU A 21 -11.50 -3.61 0.93
C GLU A 21 -11.04 -5.06 0.73
N ARG A 22 -9.73 -5.31 0.74
CA ARG A 22 -9.15 -6.65 0.53
C ARG A 22 -8.74 -7.35 1.83
N ASN A 23 -8.89 -6.70 2.97
CA ASN A 23 -8.40 -7.15 4.28
C ASN A 23 -6.90 -7.50 4.25
N PHE A 24 -6.08 -6.58 3.73
CA PHE A 24 -4.62 -6.70 3.68
C PHE A 24 -3.98 -5.76 4.69
N GLY A 25 -3.06 -6.26 5.52
CA GLY A 25 -2.28 -5.43 6.45
C GLY A 25 -1.05 -4.76 5.82
N ALA A 26 -0.72 -5.11 4.56
CA ALA A 26 0.40 -4.58 3.81
C ALA A 26 0.14 -4.62 2.30
N LEU A 27 0.71 -3.65 1.59
CA LEU A 27 0.68 -3.53 0.13
C LEU A 27 2.12 -3.40 -0.38
N PRO A 28 2.57 -4.28 -1.29
CA PRO A 28 3.79 -4.07 -2.03
C PRO A 28 3.64 -2.83 -2.94
N VAL A 29 4.64 -1.97 -2.90
CA VAL A 29 4.74 -0.79 -3.77
C VAL A 29 5.63 -1.17 -4.96
N THR A 30 5.08 -1.08 -6.18
CA THR A 30 5.74 -1.51 -7.41
C THR A 30 5.82 -0.39 -8.44
N GLN A 31 6.93 -0.31 -9.17
CA GLN A 31 7.11 0.59 -10.31
C GLN A 31 7.72 -0.19 -11.46
N ASN A 32 7.09 -0.16 -12.64
CA ASN A 32 7.53 -0.94 -13.81
C ASN A 32 7.79 -2.42 -13.48
N GLU A 33 6.82 -3.06 -12.81
CA GLU A 33 6.87 -4.46 -12.34
C GLU A 33 7.97 -4.79 -11.32
N ARG A 34 8.76 -3.80 -10.90
CA ARG A 34 9.78 -3.94 -9.87
C ARG A 34 9.22 -3.56 -8.51
N LEU A 35 9.45 -4.41 -7.50
CA LEU A 35 9.21 -4.06 -6.10
C LEU A 35 10.16 -2.95 -5.66
N VAL A 36 9.61 -1.83 -5.21
CA VAL A 36 10.38 -0.66 -4.75
C VAL A 36 10.15 -0.36 -3.27
N GLY A 37 9.13 -0.94 -2.65
CA GLY A 37 8.87 -0.76 -1.22
C GLY A 37 7.67 -1.56 -0.74
N ILE A 38 7.32 -1.36 0.53
CA ILE A 38 6.12 -1.91 1.17
C ILE A 38 5.52 -0.81 2.03
N ILE A 39 4.21 -0.66 1.98
CA ILE A 39 3.45 0.15 2.93
C ILE A 39 2.60 -0.77 3.79
N THR A 40 2.56 -0.51 5.10
CA THR A 40 1.78 -1.27 6.08
C THR A 40 0.76 -0.36 6.77
N GLU A 41 -0.24 -0.93 7.41
CA GLU A 41 -1.20 -0.15 8.22
C GLU A 41 -0.50 0.71 9.28
N ARG A 42 0.66 0.27 9.78
CA ARG A 42 1.43 1.02 10.78
C ARG A 42 2.02 2.31 10.23
N ASP A 43 2.28 2.37 8.93
CA ASP A 43 2.86 3.56 8.31
C ASP A 43 1.85 4.71 8.23
N PHE A 44 0.54 4.42 8.24
CA PHE A 44 -0.49 5.46 8.29
C PHE A 44 -0.46 6.29 9.58
N PHE A 45 -0.05 5.69 10.71
CA PHE A 45 0.07 6.45 11.97
C PHE A 45 1.17 7.52 11.90
N LYS A 46 2.22 7.30 11.10
CA LYS A 46 3.32 8.27 10.92
C LYS A 46 2.90 9.53 10.16
N ILE A 47 1.72 9.55 9.54
CA ILE A 47 1.22 10.67 8.74
C ILE A 47 0.50 11.71 9.61
N ILE A 48 -0.01 11.27 10.76
CA ILE A 48 -0.81 12.08 11.68
C ILE A 48 -0.03 12.52 12.94
N GLU A 49 1.24 12.16 13.03
CA GLU A 49 2.21 12.72 13.99
C GLU A 49 2.72 14.08 13.50
#